data_AF-A0A3M7R7X8-F1
#
_entry.id   AF-A0A3M7R7X8-F1
#
_cell.length_a   1.000
_cell.length_b   1.000
_cell.length_c   1.000
_cell.angle_alpha   90.00
_cell.angle_beta   90.00
_cell.angle_gamma   90.00
#
_symmetry.space_group_name_H-M   'P 1'
#
loop_
_entity.id
_entity.type
_entity.pdbx_description
1 polymer ?
#
loop_
_entity_poly.entity_id
_entity_poly.type
_entity_poly.pdbx_seq_one_letter_code
_entity_poly.pdbx_strand_id
1 'polypeptide(L)'
;MKIKLRVKILQNSAIRFILKLKYDTPSNILHHEALNKLKFLTVSNRLFELRERYVAGRLRHSVPLVIKLVDEYKAGFESRYVEYPTPL
;
A
#
# COMPACT_ATOMS: atom_id res chain seq x y z
N MET A 1 -20.44 -38.60 16.20
CA MET A 1 -20.69 -37.24 16.73
C MET A 1 -19.44 -36.53 17.29
N LYS A 2 -18.58 -37.19 18.08
CA LYS A 2 -17.38 -36.60 18.73
C LYS A 2 -16.34 -35.97 17.79
N ILE A 3 -16.10 -36.57 16.62
CA ILE A 3 -15.07 -36.10 15.65
C ILE A 3 -15.46 -34.75 15.04
N LYS A 4 -16.73 -34.58 14.65
CA LYS A 4 -17.24 -33.34 14.04
C LYS A 4 -17.09 -32.12 14.97
N LEU A 5 -17.27 -32.31 16.27
CA LEU A 5 -17.09 -31.26 17.27
C LEU A 5 -15.61 -30.87 17.43
N ARG A 6 -14.70 -31.84 17.45
CA ARG A 6 -13.24 -31.60 17.53
C ARG A 6 -12.72 -30.79 16.34
N VAL A 7 -13.13 -31.16 15.12
CA VAL A 7 -12.75 -30.43 13.91
C VAL A 7 -13.24 -28.98 13.96
N LYS A 8 -14.48 -28.76 14.40
CA LYS A 8 -15.05 -27.40 14.51
C LYS A 8 -14.30 -26.53 15.53
N ILE A 9 -13.89 -27.09 16.66
CA ILE A 9 -13.10 -26.37 17.67
C ILE A 9 -11.76 -25.93 17.08
N LEU A 10 -11.06 -26.83 16.37
CA LEU A 10 -9.77 -26.52 15.75
C LEU A 10 -9.91 -25.44 14.67
N GLN A 11 -10.92 -25.55 13.80
CA GLN A 11 -11.20 -24.54 12.78
C GLN A 11 -11.47 -23.16 13.38
N ASN A 12 -12.30 -23.08 14.42
CA ASN A 12 -12.59 -21.83 15.09
C ASN A 12 -11.35 -21.21 15.74
N SER A 13 -10.49 -22.04 16.34
CA SER A 13 -9.21 -21.59 16.90
C SER A 13 -8.29 -21.01 15.82
N ALA A 14 -8.13 -21.71 14.70
CA ALA A 14 -7.33 -21.24 13.56
C ALA A 14 -7.85 -19.91 12.99
N ILE A 15 -9.18 -19.78 12.82
CA ILE A 15 -9.81 -18.53 12.36
C ILE A 15 -9.48 -17.37 13.31
N ARG A 16 -9.58 -17.57 14.63
CA ARG A 16 -9.24 -16.53 15.62
C ARG A 16 -7.78 -16.12 15.53
N PHE A 17 -6.88 -17.10 15.40
CA PHE A 17 -5.44 -16.84 15.34
C PHE A 17 -5.07 -16.06 14.07
N ILE A 18 -5.47 -16.55 12.90
CA ILE A 18 -5.15 -15.93 11.60
C ILE A 18 -5.72 -14.52 11.52
N LEU A 19 -7.00 -14.37 11.89
CA LEU A 19 -7.67 -13.08 11.79
C LEU A 19 -7.48 -12.22 13.03
N LYS A 20 -6.69 -12.65 14.03
CA LYS A 20 -6.50 -11.94 15.31
C LYS A 20 -7.84 -11.47 15.91
N LEU A 21 -8.79 -12.40 16.06
CA LEU A 21 -10.09 -12.14 16.70
C LEU A 21 -9.99 -12.38 18.21
N LYS A 22 -10.86 -11.73 19.00
CA LYS A 22 -10.90 -11.91 20.44
C LYS A 22 -11.24 -13.37 20.80
N TYR A 23 -10.65 -13.87 21.88
CA TYR A 23 -10.94 -15.23 22.36
C TYR A 23 -12.36 -15.35 22.98
N ASP A 24 -12.89 -14.24 23.50
CA ASP A 24 -14.22 -14.21 24.11
C ASP A 24 -15.37 -14.20 23.09
N THR A 25 -15.09 -14.01 21.79
CA THR A 25 -16.12 -14.03 20.74
C THR A 25 -16.86 -15.36 20.77
N PRO A 26 -18.19 -15.38 20.95
CA PRO A 26 -18.97 -16.62 20.90
C PRO A 26 -18.88 -17.33 19.54
N SER A 27 -18.80 -18.67 19.54
CA SER A 27 -18.62 -19.47 18.31
C SER A 27 -19.78 -19.31 17.30
N ASN A 28 -20.96 -18.92 17.74
CA ASN A 28 -22.14 -18.72 16.89
C ASN A 28 -22.03 -17.45 16.02
N ILE A 29 -21.34 -16.40 16.50
CA ILE A 29 -21.13 -15.15 15.75
C ILE A 29 -19.75 -15.08 15.08
N LEU A 30 -18.80 -15.92 15.51
CA LEU A 30 -17.42 -15.96 15.02
C LEU A 30 -17.31 -15.98 13.48
N HIS A 31 -18.14 -16.80 12.81
CA HIS A 31 -18.09 -16.92 11.36
C HIS A 31 -18.49 -15.63 10.65
N HIS A 32 -19.49 -14.90 11.17
CA HIS A 32 -19.91 -13.62 10.61
C HIS A 32 -18.85 -12.54 10.84
N GLU A 33 -18.26 -12.50 12.04
CA GLU A 33 -17.17 -11.56 12.36
C GLU A 33 -15.94 -11.83 11.48
N ALA A 34 -15.56 -13.09 11.31
CA ALA A 34 -14.47 -13.51 10.44
C ALA A 34 -14.71 -13.08 8.99
N LEU A 35 -15.92 -13.30 8.47
CA LEU A 35 -16.31 -12.92 7.11
C LEU A 35 -16.26 -11.40 6.92
N ASN A 36 -16.73 -10.62 7.90
CA ASN A 36 -16.65 -9.16 7.85
C ASN A 36 -15.20 -8.67 7.85
N LYS A 37 -14.33 -9.26 8.69
CA LYS A 37 -12.91 -8.92 8.73
C LYS A 37 -12.18 -9.28 7.44
N LEU A 38 -12.51 -10.42 6.84
CA LEU A 38 -11.99 -10.81 5.53
C LEU A 38 -12.42 -9.84 4.43
N LYS A 39 -13.71 -9.46 4.39
CA LYS A 39 -14.21 -8.45 3.44
C LYS A 39 -13.47 -7.12 3.58
N PHE A 40 -13.29 -6.66 4.82
CA PHE A 40 -12.54 -5.43 5.10
C PHE A 40 -11.09 -5.52 4.63
N LEU A 41 -10.41 -6.64 4.87
CA LEU A 41 -9.05 -6.88 4.39
C LEU A 41 -8.98 -6.85 2.86
N THR A 42 -9.94 -7.47 2.16
CA THR A 42 -10.02 -7.44 0.70
C THR A 42 -10.19 -6.03 0.17
N VAL A 43 -11.09 -5.23 0.77
CA VAL A 43 -11.29 -3.82 0.37
C VAL A 43 -10.03 -3.01 0.63
N SER A 44 -9.37 -3.20 1.78
CA SER A 44 -8.14 -2.50 2.15
C SER A 44 -7.00 -2.80 1.16
N ASN A 45 -6.83 -4.07 0.77
CA ASN A 45 -5.82 -4.48 -0.20
C ASN A 45 -6.07 -3.84 -1.57
N ARG A 46 -7.32 -3.86 -2.05
CA ARG A 46 -7.68 -3.19 -3.32
C ARG A 46 -7.42 -1.69 -3.28
N LEU A 47 -7.72 -1.03 -2.15
CA LEU A 47 -7.45 0.40 -1.99
C LEU A 47 -5.95 0.69 -1.96
N PHE A 48 -5.17 -0.15 -1.29
CA PHE A 48 -3.71 -0.05 -1.27
C PHE A 48 -3.14 -0.18 -2.69
N GLU A 49 -3.53 -1.22 -3.43
CA GLU A 49 -3.10 -1.40 -4.83
C GLU A 49 -3.47 -0.20 -5.71
N LEU A 50 -4.68 0.34 -5.55
CA LEU A 50 -5.13 1.51 -6.31
C LEU A 50 -4.27 2.75 -5.99
N ARG A 51 -3.96 2.96 -4.71
CA ARG A 51 -3.09 4.05 -4.26
C ARG A 51 -1.69 3.91 -4.87
N GLU A 52 -1.11 2.72 -4.83
CA GLU A 52 0.20 2.45 -5.41
C GLU A 52 0.21 2.73 -6.93
N ARG A 53 -0.82 2.28 -7.66
CA ARG A 53 -0.95 2.57 -9.10
C ARG A 53 -1.09 4.06 -9.39
N TYR A 54 -1.86 4.78 -8.58
CA TYR A 54 -2.03 6.22 -8.73
C TYR A 54 -0.71 6.98 -8.50
N VAL A 55 0.02 6.63 -7.43
CA VAL A 55 1.33 7.23 -7.13
C VAL A 55 2.32 6.91 -8.24
N ALA A 56 2.40 5.65 -8.67
CA ALA A 56 3.28 5.23 -9.76
C ALA A 56 2.96 5.97 -11.07
N GLY A 57 1.68 6.11 -11.42
CA GLY A 57 1.25 6.88 -12.59
C GLY A 57 1.64 8.34 -12.49
N ARG A 58 1.40 8.99 -11.34
CA ARG A 58 1.79 10.38 -11.11
C ARG A 58 3.29 10.58 -11.25
N LEU A 59 4.09 9.73 -10.61
CA LEU A 59 5.55 9.80 -10.67
C LEU A 59 6.08 9.57 -12.08
N ARG A 60 5.48 8.63 -12.82
CA ARG A 60 5.85 8.36 -14.23
C ARG A 60 5.72 9.58 -15.12
N HIS A 61 4.78 10.49 -14.83
CA HIS A 61 4.62 11.73 -15.57
C HIS A 61 5.42 12.89 -14.99
N SER A 62 5.43 13.06 -13.67
CA SER A 62 6.07 14.21 -13.03
C SER A 62 7.60 14.13 -13.04
N VAL A 63 8.19 12.95 -12.86
CA VAL A 63 9.65 12.80 -12.77
C VAL A 63 10.35 13.21 -14.08
N PRO A 64 9.95 12.72 -15.26
CA PRO A 64 10.57 13.17 -16.52
C PRO A 64 10.38 14.67 -16.79
N LEU A 65 9.23 15.24 -16.43
CA LEU A 65 8.96 16.67 -16.59
C LEU A 65 9.91 17.51 -15.73
N VAL A 66 10.08 17.14 -14.46
CA VAL A 66 11.01 17.82 -13.54
C VAL A 66 12.44 17.70 -14.04
N ILE A 67 12.85 16.52 -14.51
CA ILE A 67 14.18 16.30 -15.10
C ILE A 67 14.39 17.26 -16.29
N LYS A 68 13.44 17.32 -17.22
CA LYS A 68 13.52 18.19 -18.40
C LYS A 68 13.67 19.66 -18.02
N LEU A 69 12.89 20.14 -17.05
CA LEU A 69 12.97 21.53 -16.58
C LEU A 69 14.33 21.85 -15.92
N VAL A 70 14.87 20.90 -15.14
CA VAL A 70 16.19 21.05 -14.52
C VAL A 70 17.28 21.10 -15.59
N ASP A 71 17.20 20.26 -16.62
CA ASP A 71 18.17 20.25 -17.71
C ASP A 71 18.12 21.54 -18.53
N GLU A 72 16.91 22.05 -18.86
CA GLU A 72 16.74 23.34 -19.54
C GLU A 72 17.29 24.51 -18.71
N TYR A 73 17.05 24.52 -17.40
CA TYR A 73 17.60 25.54 -16.50
C TYR A 73 19.13 25.50 -16.47
N LYS A 74 19.73 24.31 -16.36
CA LYS A 74 21.18 24.13 -16.37
C LYS A 74 21.79 24.56 -17.71
N ALA A 75 21.19 24.18 -18.84
CA ALA A 75 21.66 24.60 -20.16
C ALA A 75 21.66 26.13 -20.30
N GLY A 76 20.62 26.81 -19.81
CA GLY A 76 20.58 28.28 -19.78
C GLY A 76 21.56 28.90 -18.78
N PHE A 77 21.98 28.18 -17.74
CA PHE A 77 23.04 28.63 -16.83
C PHE A 77 24.43 28.45 -17.46
N GLU A 78 24.68 27.29 -18.09
CA GLU A 78 25.92 27.00 -18.82
C GLU A 78 26.12 27.95 -20.01
N SER A 79 25.04 28.30 -20.72
CA SER A 79 25.09 29.30 -21.79
C SER A 79 25.36 30.73 -21.30
N ARG A 80 25.16 30.98 -19.99
CA ARG A 80 25.38 32.26 -19.32
C ARG A 80 26.69 32.30 -18.52
N TYR A 81 27.61 31.37 -18.76
CA TYR A 81 29.04 31.67 -18.56
C TYR A 81 29.44 32.75 -19.57
N VAL A 82 29.01 33.98 -19.28
CA VAL A 82 29.65 35.19 -19.74
C VAL A 82 31.05 35.07 -19.16
N GLU A 83 32.05 34.96 -20.03
CA GLU A 83 33.43 35.29 -19.69
C GLU A 83 33.40 36.70 -19.11
N TYR A 84 33.25 36.80 -17.79
CA TYR A 84 33.66 37.99 -17.09
C TYR A 84 35.16 37.82 -16.97
N PRO A 85 35.98 38.51 -17.80
CA PRO A 85 37.41 38.50 -17.55
C PRO A 85 37.57 39.06 -16.15
N THR A 86 38.15 38.27 -15.25
CA THR A 86 38.58 38.74 -13.94
C THR A 86 39.49 39.94 -14.19
N PRO A 87 39.12 41.18 -13.81
CA PRO A 87 40.02 42.30 -13.91
C PRO A 87 41.17 42.04 -12.93
N LEU A 88 42.39 41.91 -13.46
CA LEU A 88 43.62 41.89 -12.67
C LEU A 88 43.80 43.22 -11.92
#